data_AF-A0A8J7R2I8-F1
#
_entry.id   AF-A0A8J7R2I8-F1
#
_cell.length_a   1.000
_cell.length_b   1.000
_cell.length_c   1.000
_cell.angle_alpha   90.00
_cell.angle_beta   90.00
_cell.angle_gamma   90.00
#
_symmetry.space_group_name_H-M   'P 1'
#
loop_
_entity.id
_entity.type
_entity.pdbx_description
1 polymer ?
#
loop_
_entity_poly.entity_id
_entity_poly.type
_entity_poly.pdbx_seq_one_letter_code
_entity_poly.pdbx_strand_id
1 'polypeptide(L)'
;MHCRLIELKPVAFESMGVRSMCCLVETPDLSALFDAGVSLGPRFSLPPHPLEYLALAEARRKIRESARKADIVTVSHYHFDHFTPPFHSDTVWTWSSKEEAAA
;
A
#
# COMPACT_ATOMS: atom_id res chain seq x y z
N MET A 1 -10.94 -33.18 -9.82
CA MET A 1 -9.79 -32.26 -9.70
C MET A 1 -10.30 -30.99 -9.04
N HIS A 2 -9.95 -30.74 -7.78
CA HIS A 2 -10.30 -29.48 -7.12
C HIS A 2 -9.28 -28.44 -7.57
N CYS A 3 -9.61 -27.63 -8.57
CA CYS A 3 -8.83 -26.44 -8.89
C CYS A 3 -8.92 -25.49 -7.71
N ARG A 4 -7.96 -25.57 -6.80
CA ARG A 4 -7.72 -24.58 -5.75
C ARG A 4 -7.16 -23.33 -6.45
N LEU A 5 -8.05 -22.44 -6.87
CA LEU A 5 -7.68 -21.18 -7.53
C LEU A 5 -6.92 -20.30 -6.53
N ILE A 6 -5.76 -19.82 -6.97
CA ILE A 6 -5.04 -18.73 -6.32
C ILE A 6 -5.36 -17.48 -7.11
N GLU A 7 -5.86 -16.45 -6.44
CA GLU A 7 -6.16 -15.16 -7.05
C GLU A 7 -5.12 -14.13 -6.63
N LEU A 8 -4.62 -13.34 -7.59
CA LEU A 8 -3.71 -12.23 -7.34
C LEU A 8 -4.39 -10.93 -7.76
N LYS A 9 -4.56 -10.02 -6.80
CA LYS A 9 -5.20 -8.72 -6.97
C LYS A 9 -4.18 -7.60 -6.78
N PRO A 10 -3.82 -6.88 -7.85
CA PRO A 10 -3.04 -5.66 -7.72
C PRO A 10 -3.83 -4.60 -6.91
N VAL A 11 -3.25 -4.06 -5.84
CA VAL A 11 -3.92 -3.08 -4.95
C VAL A 11 -3.42 -1.65 -5.21
N ALA A 12 -2.10 -1.44 -5.17
CA ALA A 12 -1.48 -0.14 -5.41
C ALA A 12 -0.06 -0.31 -5.98
N PHE A 13 0.28 0.43 -7.03
CA PHE A 13 1.54 0.33 -7.79
C PHE A 13 2.01 1.71 -8.24
N GLU A 14 3.17 1.78 -8.90
CA GLU A 14 3.66 3.01 -9.54
C GLU A 14 2.62 3.58 -10.53
N SER A 15 1.92 4.63 -10.11
CA SER A 15 0.88 5.27 -10.90
C SER A 15 0.59 6.67 -10.40
N MET A 16 0.46 7.63 -11.31
CA MET A 16 0.04 9.01 -10.99
C MET A 16 0.81 9.67 -9.84
N GLY A 17 2.12 9.44 -9.73
CA GLY A 17 2.93 10.04 -8.68
C GLY A 17 3.28 9.12 -7.51
N VAL A 18 2.43 8.13 -7.28
CA VAL A 18 2.49 7.19 -6.17
C VAL A 18 3.43 6.05 -6.48
N ARG A 19 4.33 5.72 -5.53
CA ARG A 19 5.16 4.51 -5.49
C ARG A 19 4.54 3.49 -4.55
N SER A 20 4.44 2.24 -4.98
CA SER A 20 3.90 1.11 -4.21
C SER A 20 4.18 -0.21 -4.95
N MET A 21 4.09 -1.33 -4.23
CA MET A 21 4.11 -2.69 -4.80
C MET A 21 3.13 -3.60 -4.03
N CYS A 22 1.92 -3.11 -3.77
CA CYS A 22 0.98 -3.81 -2.91
C CYS A 22 0.08 -4.74 -3.71
N CYS A 23 0.08 -6.03 -3.39
CA CYS A 23 -0.84 -7.03 -3.94
C CYS A 23 -1.51 -7.86 -2.84
N LEU A 24 -2.78 -8.18 -3.05
CA LEU A 24 -3.50 -9.15 -2.24
C LEU A 24 -3.49 -10.49 -2.97
N VAL A 25 -3.00 -11.53 -2.31
CA VAL A 25 -3.03 -12.91 -2.80
C VAL A 25 -4.02 -13.69 -1.95
N GLU A 26 -5.01 -14.29 -2.59
CA GLU A 26 -6.02 -15.11 -1.95
C GLU A 26 -5.81 -16.56 -2.36
N THR A 27 -5.69 -17.43 -1.36
CA THR A 27 -5.66 -18.89 -1.52
C THR A 27 -6.93 -19.47 -0.87
N PRO A 28 -7.24 -20.76 -1.09
CA PRO A 28 -8.38 -21.38 -0.41
C PRO A 28 -8.26 -21.46 1.12
N ASP A 29 -7.03 -21.39 1.64
CA ASP A 29 -6.75 -21.60 3.06
C ASP A 29 -6.49 -20.28 3.81
N LEU A 30 -5.89 -19.28 3.14
CA LEU A 30 -5.63 -17.95 3.69
C LEU A 30 -5.45 -16.87 2.61
N SER A 31 -5.46 -15.62 3.05
CA SER A 31 -5.18 -14.43 2.26
C SER A 31 -3.96 -13.67 2.81
N ALA A 32 -3.10 -13.18 1.92
CA ALA A 32 -1.90 -12.44 2.28
C ALA A 32 -1.80 -11.13 1.49
N LEU A 33 -1.61 -10.02 2.20
CA LEU A 33 -1.34 -8.71 1.63
C LEU A 33 0.16 -8.47 1.63
N PHE A 34 0.75 -8.38 0.45
CA PHE A 34 2.16 -8.09 0.28
C PHE A 34 2.37 -6.59 0.23
N ASP A 35 3.39 -6.12 0.96
CA ASP A 35 3.98 -4.80 0.86
C ASP A 35 2.96 -3.65 0.92
N ALA A 36 2.23 -3.60 2.04
CA ALA A 36 1.21 -2.59 2.36
C ALA A 36 1.80 -1.20 2.63
N GLY A 37 2.59 -0.68 1.69
CA GLY A 37 3.22 0.63 1.72
C GLY A 37 2.82 1.49 0.54
N VAL A 38 3.01 2.79 0.70
CA VAL A 38 2.74 3.77 -0.33
C VAL A 38 3.47 5.06 -0.02
N SER A 39 4.11 5.64 -1.03
CA SER A 39 4.83 6.91 -0.86
C SER A 39 4.80 7.78 -2.11
N LEU A 40 4.91 9.08 -1.91
CA LEU A 40 5.26 10.05 -2.93
C LEU A 40 6.78 10.31 -2.90
N GLY A 41 7.30 10.93 -3.96
CA GLY A 41 8.67 11.39 -3.99
C GLY A 41 8.80 12.66 -4.82
N PRO A 42 9.90 13.41 -4.65
CA PRO A 42 10.15 14.60 -5.46
C PRO A 42 10.32 14.21 -6.92
N ARG A 43 9.72 14.99 -7.82
CA ARG A 43 9.88 14.86 -9.27
C ARG A 43 10.37 16.19 -9.81
N PHE A 44 11.47 16.18 -10.56
CA PHE A 44 12.11 17.40 -11.06
C PHE A 44 12.45 18.42 -9.95
N SER A 45 12.78 17.94 -8.75
CA SER A 45 13.02 18.74 -7.55
C SER A 45 11.83 19.61 -7.10
N LEU A 46 10.62 19.27 -7.56
CA LEU A 46 9.37 19.90 -7.15
C LEU A 46 8.65 19.06 -6.08
N PRO A 47 7.85 19.70 -5.21
CA PRO A 47 6.95 18.97 -4.32
C PRO A 47 5.88 18.23 -5.13
N PRO A 48 5.25 17.19 -4.55
CA PRO A 48 4.18 16.47 -5.23
C PRO A 48 3.03 17.38 -5.63
N HIS A 49 2.49 17.16 -6.82
CA HIS A 49 1.33 17.85 -7.33
C HIS A 49 0.06 17.44 -6.53
N PRO A 50 -0.94 18.33 -6.34
CA PRO A 50 -2.19 17.99 -5.65
C PRO A 50 -2.87 16.70 -6.13
N LEU A 51 -2.80 16.39 -7.43
CA LEU A 51 -3.34 15.15 -7.99
C LEU A 51 -2.59 13.89 -7.50
N GLU A 52 -1.28 13.99 -7.23
CA GLU A 52 -0.50 12.88 -6.67
C GLU A 52 -0.95 12.58 -5.23
N TYR A 53 -1.31 13.62 -4.46
CA TYR A 53 -1.91 13.44 -3.13
C TYR A 53 -3.30 12.79 -3.16
N LEU A 54 -4.12 13.10 -4.16
CA LEU A 54 -5.40 12.41 -4.36
C LEU A 54 -5.18 10.93 -4.71
N ALA A 55 -4.20 10.64 -5.57
CA ALA A 55 -3.82 9.28 -5.90
C ALA A 55 -3.27 8.53 -4.67
N LEU A 56 -2.46 9.19 -3.83
CA LEU A 56 -1.94 8.64 -2.56
C LEU A 56 -3.08 8.26 -1.62
N ALA A 57 -4.06 9.15 -1.46
CA ALA A 57 -5.24 8.91 -0.61
C ALA A 57 -6.05 7.69 -1.09
N GLU A 58 -6.24 7.57 -2.39
CA GLU A 58 -6.96 6.45 -3.01
C GLU A 58 -6.18 5.13 -2.87
N ALA A 59 -4.87 5.15 -3.08
CA ALA A 59 -4.01 3.98 -2.86
C ALA A 59 -4.08 3.50 -1.41
N ARG A 60 -3.97 4.41 -0.43
CA ARG A 60 -4.15 4.10 0.99
C ARG A 60 -5.50 3.48 1.29
N ARG A 61 -6.57 4.05 0.73
CA ARG A 61 -7.92 3.50 0.91
C ARG A 61 -7.99 2.05 0.45
N LYS A 62 -7.46 1.73 -0.73
CA LYS A 62 -7.40 0.36 -1.27
C LYS A 62 -6.54 -0.57 -0.42
N ILE A 63 -5.38 -0.09 0.07
CA ILE A 63 -4.50 -0.85 0.97
C ILE A 63 -5.25 -1.18 2.26
N ARG A 64 -5.87 -0.22 2.94
CA ARG A 64 -6.67 -0.46 4.16
C ARG A 64 -7.82 -1.45 3.92
N GLU A 65 -8.53 -1.31 2.82
CA GLU A 65 -9.62 -2.23 2.46
C GLU A 65 -9.13 -3.66 2.20
N SER A 66 -7.91 -3.80 1.68
CA SER A 66 -7.27 -5.10 1.45
C SER A 66 -6.67 -5.66 2.75
N ALA A 67 -6.09 -4.82 3.60
CA ALA A 67 -5.53 -5.20 4.90
C ALA A 67 -6.61 -5.76 5.82
N ARG A 68 -7.80 -5.15 5.84
CA ARG A 68 -8.97 -5.67 6.58
C ARG A 68 -9.46 -7.04 6.12
N LYS A 69 -9.11 -7.47 4.90
CA LYS A 69 -9.47 -8.78 4.35
C LYS A 69 -8.36 -9.81 4.49
N ALA A 70 -7.13 -9.36 4.72
CA ALA A 70 -5.95 -10.21 4.73
C ALA A 70 -5.76 -10.86 6.10
N ASP A 71 -5.43 -12.16 6.10
CA ASP A 71 -5.04 -12.88 7.32
C ASP A 71 -3.61 -12.52 7.72
N ILE A 72 -2.76 -12.22 6.73
CA ILE A 72 -1.34 -11.94 6.90
C ILE A 72 -0.98 -10.68 6.11
N VAL A 73 -0.18 -9.78 6.71
CA VAL A 73 0.48 -8.69 6.00
C VAL A 73 1.98 -8.95 5.99
N THR A 74 2.62 -8.86 4.82
CA THR A 74 4.05 -9.07 4.68
C THR A 74 4.78 -7.78 4.31
N VAL A 75 6.04 -7.69 4.69
CA VAL A 75 6.93 -6.61 4.29
C VAL A 75 8.21 -7.24 3.75
N SER A 76 8.50 -7.02 2.47
CA SER A 76 9.69 -7.55 1.80
C SER A 76 10.96 -6.81 2.25
N HIS A 77 10.88 -5.49 2.38
CA HIS A 77 11.94 -4.61 2.87
C HIS A 77 11.39 -3.25 3.33
N TYR A 78 12.24 -2.40 3.92
CA TYR A 78 11.82 -1.21 4.66
C TYR A 78 11.98 0.11 3.89
N HIS A 79 11.65 0.13 2.60
CA HIS A 79 11.33 1.39 1.92
C HIS A 79 9.86 1.74 2.15
N PHE A 80 9.53 3.04 2.22
CA PHE A 80 8.19 3.49 2.65
C PHE A 80 7.07 3.22 1.64
N ASP A 81 7.41 2.83 0.41
CA ASP A 81 6.49 2.29 -0.58
C ASP A 81 6.20 0.78 -0.41
N HIS A 82 6.82 0.11 0.57
CA HIS A 82 6.59 -1.32 0.88
C HIS A 82 5.98 -1.58 2.25
N PHE A 83 5.96 -0.61 3.16
CA PHE A 83 5.23 -0.73 4.43
C PHE A 83 4.65 0.61 4.87
N THR A 84 3.67 0.58 5.76
CA THR A 84 3.07 1.78 6.37
C THR A 84 3.79 2.09 7.70
N PRO A 85 4.72 3.07 7.74
CA PRO A 85 5.51 3.33 8.93
C PRO A 85 4.68 3.97 10.06
N PRO A 86 4.82 3.55 11.33
CA PRO A 86 4.05 4.09 12.46
C PRO A 86 4.64 5.41 12.98
N PHE A 87 4.87 6.37 12.09
CA PHE A 87 5.37 7.70 12.45
C PHE A 87 4.34 8.49 13.27
N HIS A 88 4.79 9.55 13.94
CA HIS A 88 3.87 10.49 14.58
C HIS A 88 2.99 11.20 13.53
N SER A 89 3.61 11.71 12.47
CA SER A 89 2.94 12.21 11.27
C SER A 89 3.97 12.46 10.17
N ASP A 90 3.72 11.97 8.97
CA ASP A 90 4.41 12.43 7.76
C ASP A 90 3.38 12.91 6.75
N THR A 91 3.20 14.23 6.63
CA THR A 91 2.17 14.83 5.78
C THR A 91 2.66 15.11 4.36
N VAL A 92 3.90 14.76 4.02
CA VAL A 92 4.50 15.12 2.73
C VAL A 92 4.61 13.90 1.82
N TRP A 93 5.12 12.77 2.31
CA TRP A 93 5.48 11.67 1.43
C TRP A 93 4.53 10.51 1.55
N THR A 94 4.36 10.01 2.77
CA THR A 94 3.60 8.78 2.98
C THR A 94 2.17 9.07 3.37
N TRP A 95 1.89 10.16 4.10
CA TRP A 95 0.68 10.43 4.89
C TRP A 95 0.53 9.56 6.15
N SER A 96 1.60 8.89 6.57
CA SER A 96 1.51 7.86 7.61
C SER A 96 1.40 8.42 9.01
N SER A 97 0.73 7.67 9.86
CA SER A 97 0.59 7.90 11.29
C SER A 97 0.52 6.56 12.03
N LYS A 98 0.51 6.60 13.36
CA LYS A 98 0.29 5.39 14.19
C LYS A 98 -1.09 4.78 13.94
N GLU A 99 -2.10 5.61 13.73
CA GLU A 99 -3.47 5.19 13.43
C GLU A 99 -3.56 4.55 12.05
N GLU A 100 -2.90 5.12 11.04
CA GLU A 100 -2.87 4.51 9.71
C GLU A 100 -2.13 3.16 9.72
N ALA A 101 -1.00 3.07 10.43
CA ALA A 101 -0.24 1.83 10.53
C ALA A 101 -1.00 0.70 11.25
N ALA A 102 -2.07 1.03 11.97
CA ALA A 102 -2.94 0.08 12.68
C ALA A 102 -4.26 -0.22 11.95
N ALA A 103 -4.48 0.36 10.76
CA ALA A 103 -5.79 0.40 10.07
C ALA A 103 -6.15 -0.82 9.22
#